data_AF-A0A2T3QCT9-F1
#
_entry.id   AF-A0A2T3QCT9-F1
#
_cell.length_a   1.000
_cell.length_b   1.000
_cell.length_c   1.000
_cell.angle_alpha   90.00
_cell.angle_beta   90.00
_cell.angle_gamma   90.00
#
_symmetry.space_group_name_H-M   'P 1'
#
loop_
_entity.id
_entity.type
_entity.pdbx_description
1 polymer ?
#
loop_
_entity_poly.entity_id
_entity_poly.type
_entity_poly.pdbx_seq_one_letter_code
_entity_poly.pdbx_strand_id
1 'polypeptide(L)'
;MARERSFTDQQIINAVSQLIIDGKNINGTSLRNQIGVGRPTALMSAYEELKEKGLIETPQLTVVESTEIKHQVLPPEIADQASIMLADIERMIHSINDHAHFTVEQRLNSAINEANVRASEAAKREADSLEQQNKAFEQLEDALDDIDELTEKMGLIQQELNQLKTKYELSENNRQNAEQANTELKHQLNANEKQLSELQSKNQELEQKNTQLNTQLISAQKEIDSLNANAISSAQTVQNLEKLNAKLEGQLQLTTSSLDQAKQELTNSSQTILSLEKLKTEHTTLINSMQNAVKEKNKELEGQRVRIDRLIEENTNLIKNTPMK
;
A
#
# COMPACT_ATOMS: atom_id res chain seq x y z
N MET A 1 60.58 -84.34 36.89
CA MET A 1 59.37 -85.15 36.63
C MET A 1 59.11 -85.14 35.14
N ALA A 2 59.35 -86.27 34.47
CA ALA A 2 59.11 -86.41 33.03
C ALA A 2 57.60 -86.36 32.77
N ARG A 3 57.17 -85.59 31.76
CA ARG A 3 55.76 -85.50 31.37
C ARG A 3 55.24 -86.90 31.01
N GLU A 4 54.10 -87.29 31.56
CA GLU A 4 53.44 -88.55 31.23
C GLU A 4 53.17 -88.62 29.72
N ARG A 5 53.47 -89.79 29.12
CA ARG A 5 53.24 -90.05 27.69
C ARG A 5 51.73 -89.95 27.41
N SER A 6 51.33 -89.32 26.31
CA SER A 6 49.92 -89.14 25.92
C SER A 6 49.26 -90.41 25.36
N PHE A 7 49.92 -91.56 25.51
CA PHE A 7 49.52 -92.88 25.01
C PHE A 7 50.06 -93.93 25.96
N THR A 8 49.40 -95.09 26.03
CA THR A 8 49.81 -96.21 26.89
C THR A 8 50.49 -97.30 26.08
N ASP A 9 51.34 -98.10 26.72
CA ASP A 9 52.05 -99.21 26.09
C ASP A 9 51.08 -100.24 25.47
N GLN A 10 49.91 -100.45 26.10
CA GLN A 10 48.86 -101.32 25.57
C GLN A 10 48.25 -100.81 24.26
N GLN A 11 48.14 -99.48 24.10
CA GLN A 11 47.66 -98.89 22.84
C GLN A 11 48.63 -99.14 21.69
N ILE A 12 49.94 -99.17 21.97
CA ILE A 12 50.96 -99.50 20.97
C ILE A 12 50.87 -100.98 20.59
N ILE A 13 50.76 -101.88 21.56
CA ILE A 13 50.63 -103.32 21.31
C ILE A 13 49.40 -103.60 20.43
N ASN A 14 48.24 -103.05 20.79
CA ASN A 14 47.00 -103.22 20.01
C ASN A 14 47.11 -102.63 18.60
N ALA A 15 47.73 -101.44 18.46
CA ALA A 15 47.95 -100.81 17.16
C ALA A 15 48.89 -101.63 16.27
N VAL A 16 49.94 -102.21 16.84
CA VAL A 16 50.87 -103.07 16.12
C VAL A 16 50.20 -104.37 15.68
N SER A 17 49.46 -105.05 16.56
CA SER A 17 48.72 -106.26 16.21
C SER A 17 47.72 -105.98 15.09
N GLN A 18 47.04 -104.84 15.12
CA GLN A 18 46.12 -104.45 14.06
C GLN A 18 46.84 -104.14 12.74
N LEU A 19 48.00 -103.50 12.77
CA LEU A 19 48.81 -103.25 11.58
C LEU A 19 49.35 -104.56 10.96
N ILE A 20 49.69 -105.54 11.79
CA ILE A 20 50.09 -106.88 11.34
C ILE A 20 48.91 -107.60 10.67
N ILE A 21 47.72 -107.56 11.29
CA ILE A 21 46.49 -108.15 10.71
C ILE A 21 46.14 -107.48 9.37
N ASP A 22 46.28 -106.15 9.29
CA ASP A 22 46.01 -105.37 8.08
C ASP A 22 47.09 -105.52 6.99
N GLY A 23 48.19 -106.23 7.27
CA GLY A 23 49.33 -106.37 6.34
C GLY A 23 50.05 -105.05 6.03
N LYS A 24 49.90 -104.02 6.88
CA LYS A 24 50.49 -102.69 6.71
C LYS A 24 51.83 -102.60 7.42
N ASN A 25 52.78 -101.89 6.80
CA ASN A 25 54.09 -101.65 7.41
C ASN A 25 53.98 -100.84 8.71
N ILE A 26 54.61 -101.36 9.77
CA ILE A 26 54.69 -100.70 11.07
C ILE A 26 55.68 -99.53 10.96
N ASN A 27 55.17 -98.30 10.98
CA ASN A 27 55.97 -97.08 11.04
C ASN A 27 55.31 -96.05 11.97
N GLY A 28 56.04 -95.03 12.40
CA GLY A 28 55.53 -94.04 13.36
C GLY A 28 54.26 -93.31 12.91
N THR A 29 54.06 -93.10 11.61
CA THR A 29 52.85 -92.44 11.07
C THR A 29 51.67 -93.41 11.04
N SER A 30 51.89 -94.67 10.66
CA SER A 30 50.90 -95.76 10.72
C SER A 30 50.43 -96.00 12.15
N LEU A 31 51.36 -96.02 13.11
CA LEU A 31 51.05 -96.14 14.54
C LEU A 31 50.22 -94.95 15.04
N ARG A 32 50.56 -93.73 14.61
CA ARG A 32 49.78 -92.54 14.93
C ARG A 32 48.37 -92.59 14.34
N ASN A 33 48.22 -93.06 13.11
CA ASN A 33 46.91 -93.18 12.47
C ASN A 33 46.00 -94.16 13.23
N GLN A 34 46.58 -95.19 13.86
CA GLN A 34 45.82 -96.18 14.62
C GLN A 34 45.54 -95.78 16.08
N ILE A 35 46.45 -95.05 16.72
CA ILE A 35 46.34 -94.61 18.12
C ILE A 35 45.64 -93.24 18.23
N GLY A 36 45.70 -92.42 17.18
CA GLY A 36 45.07 -91.09 17.08
C GLY A 36 45.81 -89.96 17.81
N VAL A 37 46.70 -90.29 18.75
CA VAL A 37 47.41 -89.32 19.59
C VAL A 37 48.91 -89.63 19.68
N GLY A 38 49.72 -88.61 20.01
CA GLY A 38 51.18 -88.73 20.10
C GLY A 38 51.94 -88.33 18.83
N ARG A 39 53.24 -88.02 19.01
CA ARG A 39 54.15 -87.71 17.89
C ARG A 39 54.69 -89.02 17.29
N PRO A 40 54.79 -89.16 15.94
CA PRO A 40 55.26 -90.38 15.28
C PRO A 40 56.58 -90.93 15.84
N THR A 41 57.53 -90.05 16.15
CA THR A 41 58.84 -90.42 16.69
C THR A 41 58.76 -91.00 18.10
N ALA A 42 57.87 -90.46 18.94
CA ALA A 42 57.68 -90.95 20.32
C ALA A 42 56.96 -92.30 20.36
N LEU A 43 56.00 -92.51 19.44
CA LEU A 43 55.33 -93.79 19.26
C LEU A 43 56.29 -94.87 18.74
N MET A 44 57.18 -94.52 17.80
CA MET A 44 58.17 -95.44 17.28
C MET A 44 59.21 -95.84 18.33
N SER A 45 59.69 -94.88 19.14
CA SER A 45 60.63 -95.17 20.23
C SER A 45 60.01 -96.05 21.31
N ALA A 46 58.74 -95.83 21.67
CA ALA A 46 58.03 -96.70 22.61
C ALA A 46 57.73 -98.10 22.01
N TYR A 47 57.46 -98.18 20.71
CA TYR A 47 57.37 -99.46 19.99
C TYR A 47 58.69 -100.25 20.02
N GLU A 48 59.82 -99.60 19.76
CA GLU A 48 61.14 -100.22 19.84
C GLU A 48 61.47 -100.68 21.27
N GLU A 49 61.11 -99.88 22.28
CA GLU A 49 61.26 -100.23 23.69
C GLU A 49 60.41 -101.46 24.08
N LEU A 50 59.19 -101.57 23.55
CA LEU A 50 58.28 -102.71 23.78
C LEU A 50 58.70 -103.97 23.00
N LYS A 51 59.30 -103.78 21.82
CA LYS A 51 59.93 -104.85 21.04
C LYS A 51 61.16 -105.41 21.75
N GLU A 52 62.00 -104.55 22.32
CA GLU A 52 63.19 -104.94 23.08
C GLU A 52 62.83 -105.65 24.40
N LYS A 53 61.74 -105.23 25.05
CA LYS A 53 61.15 -105.91 26.21
C LYS A 53 60.45 -107.24 25.89
N GLY A 54 60.37 -107.64 24.61
CA GLY A 54 59.78 -108.92 24.18
C GLY A 54 58.26 -108.98 24.27
N LEU A 55 57.57 -107.84 24.41
CA LEU A 55 56.11 -107.76 24.56
C LEU A 55 55.38 -107.66 23.21
N ILE A 56 56.12 -107.50 22.11
CA ILE A 56 55.60 -107.46 20.75
C ILE A 56 56.30 -108.56 19.93
N GLU A 57 55.58 -109.66 19.68
CA GLU A 57 56.01 -110.71 18.77
C GLU A 57 55.82 -110.25 17.33
N THR A 58 56.86 -109.67 16.72
CA THR A 58 56.87 -109.48 15.27
C THR A 58 56.97 -110.85 14.59
N PRO A 59 56.08 -111.18 13.63
CA PRO A 59 56.25 -112.36 12.79
C PRO A 59 57.64 -112.30 12.17
N GLN A 60 58.49 -113.29 12.46
CA GLN A 60 59.74 -113.42 11.74
C GLN A 60 59.38 -113.61 10.27
N LEU A 61 59.90 -112.72 9.41
CA LEU A 61 59.94 -112.94 7.98
C LEU A 61 60.51 -114.34 7.77
N THR A 62 59.66 -115.25 7.31
CA THR A 62 60.09 -116.52 6.76
C THR A 62 61.09 -116.17 5.67
N VAL A 63 62.37 -116.39 5.98
CA VAL A 63 63.42 -116.44 4.99
C VAL A 63 62.99 -117.54 4.04
N VAL A 64 62.44 -117.15 2.89
CA VAL A 64 62.18 -118.07 1.80
C VAL A 64 63.55 -118.64 1.46
N GLU A 65 63.78 -119.90 1.86
CA GLU A 65 64.93 -120.66 1.41
C GLU A 65 64.98 -120.50 -0.11
N SER A 66 66.06 -119.89 -0.59
CA SER A 66 66.35 -119.83 -2.01
C SER A 66 66.40 -121.25 -2.52
N THR A 67 65.37 -121.69 -3.22
CA THR A 67 65.43 -122.90 -4.02
C THR A 67 66.53 -122.67 -5.05
N GLU A 68 67.64 -123.37 -4.84
CA GLU A 68 68.77 -123.42 -5.75
C GLU A 68 68.24 -123.86 -7.12
N ILE A 69 68.10 -122.90 -8.03
CA ILE A 69 67.69 -123.17 -9.41
C ILE A 69 68.83 -123.98 -10.02
N LYS A 70 68.65 -125.30 -10.12
CA LYS A 70 69.57 -126.17 -10.87
C LYS A 70 69.64 -125.62 -12.29
N HIS A 71 70.75 -124.99 -12.63
CA HIS A 71 71.02 -124.49 -13.97
C HIS A 71 71.13 -125.70 -14.91
N GLN A 72 70.02 -126.08 -15.54
CA GLN A 72 70.07 -127.03 -16.65
C GLN A 72 70.82 -126.33 -17.78
N VAL A 73 71.97 -126.88 -18.16
CA VAL A 73 72.69 -126.44 -19.35
C VAL A 73 71.83 -126.89 -20.54
N LEU A 74 71.20 -125.92 -21.20
CA LEU A 74 70.41 -126.16 -22.41
C LEU A 74 71.35 -126.68 -23.52
N PRO A 75 70.89 -127.62 -24.38
CA PRO A 75 71.61 -127.98 -25.60
C PRO A 75 72.01 -126.72 -26.40
N PRO A 76 73.20 -126.69 -27.03
CA PRO A 76 73.74 -125.48 -27.65
C PRO A 76 72.78 -124.82 -28.65
N GLU A 77 71.98 -125.60 -29.39
CA GLU A 77 70.98 -125.08 -30.33
C GLU A 77 69.84 -124.33 -29.61
N ILE A 78 69.42 -124.79 -28.43
CA ILE A 78 68.37 -124.16 -27.63
C ILE A 78 68.92 -122.95 -26.87
N ALA A 79 70.18 -122.99 -26.44
CA ALA A 79 70.86 -121.86 -25.83
C ALA A 79 71.05 -120.70 -26.82
N ASP A 80 71.46 -121.00 -28.06
CA ASP A 80 71.60 -120.00 -29.12
C ASP A 80 70.22 -119.42 -29.51
N GLN A 81 69.19 -120.27 -29.65
CA GLN A 81 67.84 -119.81 -29.94
C GLN A 81 67.27 -118.95 -28.79
N ALA A 82 67.50 -119.33 -27.53
CA ALA A 82 67.11 -118.53 -26.38
C ALA A 82 67.87 -117.20 -26.32
N SER A 83 69.17 -117.17 -26.68
CA SER A 83 69.96 -115.94 -26.74
C SER A 83 69.46 -114.99 -27.84
N ILE A 84 69.06 -115.52 -29.01
CA ILE A 84 68.45 -114.73 -30.09
C ILE A 84 67.09 -114.19 -29.64
N MET A 85 66.24 -115.01 -29.03
CA MET A 85 64.94 -114.59 -28.51
C MET A 85 65.08 -113.55 -27.40
N LEU A 86 66.04 -113.70 -26.49
CA LEU A 86 66.33 -112.72 -25.44
C LEU A 86 66.83 -111.39 -26.03
N ALA A 87 67.70 -111.44 -27.06
CA ALA A 87 68.13 -110.24 -27.77
C ALA A 87 66.97 -109.53 -28.50
N ASP A 88 66.03 -110.29 -29.08
CA ASP A 88 64.82 -109.74 -29.70
C ASP A 88 63.85 -109.16 -28.66
N ILE A 89 63.70 -109.81 -27.50
CA ILE A 89 62.92 -109.28 -26.36
C ILE A 89 63.57 -108.00 -25.83
N GLU A 90 64.89 -107.95 -25.68
CA GLU A 90 65.62 -106.77 -25.23
C GLU A 90 65.44 -105.60 -26.20
N ARG A 91 65.56 -105.83 -27.51
CA ARG A 91 65.25 -104.83 -28.55
C ARG A 91 63.80 -104.36 -28.49
N MET A 92 62.85 -105.27 -28.26
CA MET A 92 61.44 -104.93 -28.11
C MET A 92 61.21 -104.08 -26.86
N ILE A 93 61.85 -104.39 -25.72
CA ILE A 93 61.78 -103.61 -24.49
C ILE A 93 62.31 -102.20 -24.73
N HIS A 94 63.47 -102.06 -25.38
CA HIS A 94 64.02 -100.75 -25.73
C HIS A 94 63.10 -99.97 -26.66
N SER A 95 62.55 -100.60 -27.70
CA SER A 95 61.58 -99.97 -28.62
C SER A 95 60.30 -99.51 -27.91
N ILE A 96 59.76 -100.33 -27.00
CA ILE A 96 58.60 -99.96 -26.17
C ILE A 96 58.95 -98.78 -25.25
N ASN A 97 60.14 -98.80 -24.65
CA ASN A 97 60.59 -97.74 -23.76
C ASN A 97 60.78 -96.42 -24.52
N ASP A 98 61.45 -96.45 -25.67
CA ASP A 98 61.63 -95.28 -26.54
C ASP A 98 60.29 -94.73 -27.02
N HIS A 99 59.34 -95.60 -27.38
CA HIS A 99 57.98 -95.18 -27.76
C HIS A 99 57.19 -94.59 -26.59
N ALA A 100 57.33 -95.15 -25.38
CA ALA A 100 56.72 -94.63 -24.17
C ALA A 100 57.30 -93.25 -23.82
N HIS A 101 58.62 -93.10 -23.86
CA HIS A 101 59.29 -91.81 -23.67
C HIS A 101 58.84 -90.79 -24.69
N PHE A 102 58.84 -91.13 -25.99
CA PHE A 102 58.35 -90.25 -27.05
C PHE A 102 56.89 -89.82 -26.84
N THR A 103 56.02 -90.75 -26.47
CA THR A 103 54.60 -90.45 -26.21
C THR A 103 54.42 -89.54 -25.00
N VAL A 104 55.19 -89.76 -23.93
CA VAL A 104 55.17 -88.92 -22.73
C VAL A 104 55.71 -87.53 -23.04
N GLU A 105 56.84 -87.42 -23.74
CA GLU A 105 57.42 -86.14 -24.16
C GLU A 105 56.45 -85.36 -25.06
N GLN A 106 55.82 -86.01 -26.04
CA GLN A 106 54.84 -85.38 -26.91
C GLN A 106 53.65 -84.83 -26.11
N ARG A 107 53.10 -85.61 -25.17
CA ARG A 107 51.99 -85.18 -24.31
C ARG A 107 52.41 -84.06 -23.37
N LEU A 108 53.59 -84.16 -22.77
CA LEU A 108 54.13 -83.15 -21.87
C LEU A 108 54.36 -81.84 -22.61
N ASN A 109 55.02 -81.87 -23.76
CA ASN A 109 55.24 -80.68 -24.58
C ASN A 109 53.92 -80.07 -25.07
N SER A 110 52.93 -80.89 -25.43
CA SER A 110 51.60 -80.39 -25.79
C SER A 110 50.91 -79.72 -24.59
N ALA A 111 50.98 -80.31 -23.41
CA ALA A 111 50.40 -79.75 -22.19
C ALA A 111 51.10 -78.44 -21.76
N ILE A 112 52.43 -78.37 -21.88
CA ILE A 112 53.21 -77.16 -21.63
C ILE A 112 52.83 -76.06 -22.61
N ASN A 113 52.72 -76.37 -23.91
CA ASN A 113 52.32 -75.40 -24.93
C ASN A 113 50.90 -74.89 -24.68
N GLU A 114 49.96 -75.78 -24.39
CA GLU A 114 48.58 -75.41 -24.05
C GLU A 114 48.53 -74.55 -22.77
N ALA A 115 49.29 -74.91 -21.73
CA ALA A 115 49.39 -74.12 -20.51
C ALA A 115 49.98 -72.73 -20.77
N ASN A 116 51.02 -72.62 -21.60
CA ASN A 116 51.63 -71.35 -21.99
C ASN A 116 50.66 -70.48 -22.80
N VAL A 117 49.91 -71.06 -23.73
CA VAL A 117 48.87 -70.35 -24.49
C VAL A 117 47.79 -69.83 -23.54
N ARG A 118 47.26 -70.70 -22.67
CA ARG A 118 46.25 -70.29 -21.68
C ARG A 118 46.76 -69.21 -20.72
N ALA A 119 48.01 -69.32 -20.26
CA ALA A 119 48.64 -68.30 -19.42
C ALA A 119 48.79 -66.97 -20.15
N SER A 120 49.25 -66.99 -21.41
CA SER A 120 49.36 -65.80 -22.24
C SER A 120 48.00 -65.15 -22.52
N GLU A 121 46.97 -65.93 -22.81
CA GLU A 121 45.61 -65.43 -23.04
C GLU A 121 44.96 -64.89 -21.76
N ALA A 122 45.24 -65.51 -20.61
CA ALA A 122 44.79 -65.02 -19.31
C ALA A 122 45.46 -63.68 -18.98
N ALA A 123 46.77 -63.57 -19.15
CA ALA A 123 47.52 -62.34 -18.94
C ALA A 123 47.04 -61.21 -19.87
N LYS A 124 46.75 -61.52 -21.15
CA LYS A 124 46.18 -60.55 -22.08
C LYS A 124 44.79 -60.09 -21.66
N ARG A 125 43.92 -61.02 -21.27
CA ARG A 125 42.58 -60.69 -20.77
C ARG A 125 42.61 -59.84 -19.50
N GLU A 126 43.55 -60.10 -18.61
CA GLU A 126 43.76 -59.30 -17.40
C GLU A 126 44.22 -57.88 -17.76
N ALA A 127 45.18 -57.74 -18.67
CA ALA A 127 45.63 -56.43 -19.16
C ALA A 127 44.49 -55.64 -19.83
N ASP A 128 43.75 -56.27 -20.74
CA ASP A 128 42.59 -55.67 -21.42
C ASP A 128 41.51 -55.26 -20.39
N SER A 129 41.27 -56.08 -19.36
CA SER A 129 40.33 -55.78 -18.29
C SER A 129 40.79 -54.60 -17.42
N LEU A 130 42.07 -54.49 -17.11
CA LEU A 130 42.62 -53.36 -16.35
C LEU A 130 42.54 -52.07 -17.16
N GLU A 131 42.82 -52.11 -18.47
CA GLU A 131 42.66 -50.95 -19.33
C GLU A 131 41.20 -50.49 -19.40
N GLN A 132 40.25 -51.43 -19.51
CA GLN A 132 38.83 -51.10 -19.48
C GLN A 132 38.39 -50.52 -18.14
N GLN A 133 38.89 -51.06 -17.02
CA GLN A 133 38.61 -50.50 -15.68
C GLN A 133 39.15 -49.08 -15.55
N ASN A 134 40.38 -48.82 -15.98
CA ASN A 134 40.96 -47.47 -15.93
C ASN A 134 40.13 -46.47 -16.75
N LYS A 135 39.72 -46.83 -17.96
CA LYS A 135 38.83 -45.98 -18.78
C LYS A 135 37.48 -45.74 -18.11
N ALA A 136 36.93 -46.74 -17.43
CA ALA A 136 35.69 -46.57 -16.68
C ALA A 136 35.86 -45.64 -15.47
N PHE A 137 37.02 -45.68 -14.79
CA PHE A 137 37.34 -44.75 -13.72
C PHE A 137 37.53 -43.33 -14.22
N GLU A 138 38.25 -43.12 -15.32
CA GLU A 138 38.39 -41.80 -15.95
C GLU A 138 37.02 -41.22 -16.32
N GLN A 139 36.14 -42.02 -16.92
CA GLN A 139 34.77 -41.58 -17.25
C GLN A 139 33.92 -41.26 -16.01
N LEU A 140 34.13 -41.98 -14.91
CA LEU A 140 33.44 -41.69 -13.65
C LEU A 140 33.95 -40.39 -13.02
N GLU A 141 35.25 -40.12 -13.10
CA GLU A 141 35.86 -38.88 -12.62
C GLU A 141 35.35 -37.68 -13.42
N ASP A 142 35.37 -37.75 -14.76
CA ASP A 142 34.80 -36.73 -15.64
C ASP A 142 33.32 -36.45 -15.32
N ALA A 143 32.53 -37.52 -15.10
CA ALA A 143 31.11 -37.37 -14.77
C ALA A 143 30.88 -36.78 -13.37
N LEU A 144 31.79 -37.00 -12.41
CA LEU A 144 31.72 -36.38 -11.08
C LEU A 144 32.05 -34.89 -11.16
N ASP A 145 33.07 -34.51 -11.92
CA ASP A 145 33.42 -33.11 -12.17
C ASP A 145 32.25 -32.36 -12.82
N ASP A 146 31.58 -32.97 -13.81
CA ASP A 146 30.36 -32.43 -14.44
C ASP A 146 29.22 -32.25 -13.42
N ILE A 147 29.03 -33.20 -12.51
CA ILE A 147 28.00 -33.13 -11.45
C ILE A 147 28.29 -31.98 -10.49
N ASP A 148 29.55 -31.80 -10.10
CA ASP A 148 29.95 -30.72 -9.21
C ASP A 148 29.74 -29.35 -9.88
N GLU A 149 30.13 -29.20 -11.15
CA GLU A 149 29.89 -27.96 -11.91
C GLU A 149 28.40 -27.65 -12.07
N LEU A 150 27.57 -28.67 -12.37
CA LEU A 150 26.12 -28.52 -12.46
C LEU A 150 25.48 -28.17 -11.11
N THR A 151 25.99 -28.72 -10.02
CA THR A 151 25.51 -28.43 -8.66
C THR A 151 25.82 -26.99 -8.28
N GLU A 152 27.02 -26.49 -8.61
CA GLU A 152 27.37 -25.08 -8.41
C GLU A 152 26.47 -24.15 -9.24
N LYS A 153 26.28 -24.45 -10.53
CA LYS A 153 25.37 -23.70 -11.41
C LYS A 153 23.94 -23.68 -10.88
N MET A 154 23.43 -24.81 -10.39
CA MET A 154 22.11 -24.90 -9.77
C MET A 154 22.01 -24.04 -8.51
N GLY A 155 23.07 -24.01 -7.69
CA GLY A 155 23.17 -23.13 -6.53
C GLY A 155 23.09 -21.65 -6.89
N LEU A 156 23.82 -21.22 -7.93
CA LEU A 156 23.78 -19.84 -8.43
C LEU A 156 22.40 -19.46 -8.97
N ILE A 157 21.79 -20.32 -9.79
CA ILE A 157 20.43 -20.09 -10.33
C ILE A 157 19.42 -19.98 -9.19
N GLN A 158 19.53 -20.81 -8.15
CA GLN A 158 18.63 -20.75 -7.00
C GLN A 158 18.80 -19.44 -6.22
N GLN A 159 20.03 -18.93 -6.08
CA GLN A 159 20.28 -17.63 -5.47
C GLN A 159 19.69 -16.49 -6.30
N GLU A 160 19.91 -16.48 -7.62
CA GLU A 160 19.33 -15.49 -8.54
C GLU A 160 17.80 -15.51 -8.52
N LEU A 161 17.19 -16.70 -8.51
CA LEU A 161 15.74 -16.87 -8.43
C LEU A 161 15.18 -16.31 -7.12
N ASN A 162 15.86 -16.56 -6.00
CA ASN A 162 15.47 -15.99 -4.71
C ASN A 162 15.58 -14.45 -4.71
N GLN A 163 16.66 -13.90 -5.24
CA GLN A 163 16.83 -12.45 -5.36
C GLN A 163 15.77 -11.83 -6.27
N LEU A 164 15.47 -12.47 -7.40
CA LEU A 164 14.44 -12.01 -8.34
C LEU A 164 13.06 -12.05 -7.70
N LYS A 165 12.75 -13.10 -6.93
CA LYS A 165 11.49 -13.22 -6.19
C LYS A 165 11.34 -12.08 -5.17
N THR A 166 12.37 -11.78 -4.38
CA THR A 166 12.33 -10.65 -3.43
C THR A 166 12.15 -9.31 -4.15
N LYS A 167 12.84 -9.08 -5.27
CA LYS A 167 12.65 -7.87 -6.08
C LYS A 167 11.24 -7.76 -6.64
N TYR A 168 10.66 -8.87 -7.08
CA TYR A 168 9.28 -8.93 -7.57
C TYR A 168 8.28 -8.60 -6.47
N GLU A 169 8.40 -9.22 -5.29
CA GLU A 169 7.53 -8.93 -4.13
C GLU A 169 7.60 -7.46 -3.70
N LEU A 170 8.80 -6.88 -3.68
CA LEU A 170 8.98 -5.45 -3.40
C LEU A 170 8.33 -4.55 -4.46
N SER A 171 8.52 -4.89 -5.74
CA SER A 171 7.91 -4.15 -6.86
C SER A 171 6.39 -4.21 -6.80
N GLU A 172 5.83 -5.38 -6.46
CA GLU A 172 4.39 -5.59 -6.34
C GLU A 172 3.80 -4.81 -5.15
N ASN A 173 4.50 -4.77 -4.01
CA ASN A 173 4.11 -3.94 -2.87
C ASN A 173 4.12 -2.44 -3.23
N ASN A 174 5.18 -1.97 -3.91
CA ASN A 174 5.28 -0.60 -4.38
C ASN A 174 4.14 -0.24 -5.35
N ARG A 175 3.78 -1.15 -6.26
CA ARG A 175 2.65 -0.98 -7.17
C ARG A 175 1.33 -0.82 -6.42
N GLN A 176 1.07 -1.68 -5.43
CA GLN A 176 -0.13 -1.62 -4.60
C GLN A 176 -0.21 -0.31 -3.80
N ASN A 177 0.90 0.14 -3.20
CA ASN A 177 0.95 1.42 -2.48
C ASN A 177 0.68 2.60 -3.43
N ALA A 178 1.25 2.57 -4.64
CA ALA A 178 1.01 3.60 -5.65
C ALA A 178 -0.46 3.64 -6.11
N GLU A 179 -1.11 2.48 -6.25
CA GLU A 179 -2.53 2.38 -6.58
C GLU A 179 -3.45 2.93 -5.47
N GLN A 180 -3.11 2.64 -4.21
CA GLN A 180 -3.82 3.21 -3.05
C GLN A 180 -3.69 4.73 -3.02
N ALA A 181 -2.47 5.26 -3.15
CA ALA A 181 -2.22 6.70 -3.20
C ALA A 181 -2.95 7.39 -4.37
N ASN A 182 -3.00 6.75 -5.54
CA ASN A 182 -3.73 7.27 -6.70
C ASN A 182 -5.25 7.29 -6.46
N THR A 183 -5.78 6.29 -5.76
CA THR A 183 -7.20 6.25 -5.37
C THR A 183 -7.53 7.37 -4.39
N GLU A 184 -6.69 7.61 -3.39
CA GLU A 184 -6.83 8.73 -2.45
C GLU A 184 -6.78 10.09 -3.16
N LEU A 185 -5.81 10.28 -4.07
CA LEU A 185 -5.71 11.51 -4.87
C LEU A 185 -6.95 11.74 -5.73
N LYS A 186 -7.52 10.70 -6.34
CA LYS A 186 -8.79 10.82 -7.08
C LYS A 186 -9.95 11.23 -6.19
N HIS A 187 -10.03 10.70 -4.96
CA HIS A 187 -11.06 11.12 -4.01
C HIS A 187 -10.88 12.60 -3.61
N GLN A 188 -9.65 13.04 -3.34
CA GLN A 188 -9.36 14.45 -3.04
C GLN A 188 -9.68 15.36 -4.22
N LEU A 189 -9.34 14.95 -5.45
CA LEU A 189 -9.67 15.71 -6.67
C LEU A 189 -11.17 15.90 -6.82
N ASN A 190 -11.96 14.83 -6.70
CA ASN A 190 -13.42 14.89 -6.79
C ASN A 190 -14.03 15.78 -5.70
N ALA A 191 -13.49 15.73 -4.48
CA ALA A 191 -13.94 16.60 -3.39
C ALA A 191 -13.65 18.08 -3.68
N ASN A 192 -12.46 18.39 -4.20
CA ASN A 192 -12.06 19.74 -4.59
C ASN A 192 -12.88 20.26 -5.78
N GLU A 193 -13.16 19.44 -6.78
CA GLU A 193 -14.03 19.79 -7.92
C GLU A 193 -15.45 20.14 -7.45
N LYS A 194 -15.99 19.37 -6.49
CA LYS A 194 -17.29 19.68 -5.89
C LYS A 194 -17.27 21.02 -5.15
N GLN A 195 -16.25 21.27 -4.32
CA GLN A 195 -16.10 22.55 -3.62
C GLN A 195 -15.96 23.73 -4.59
N LEU A 196 -15.22 23.54 -5.69
CA LEU A 196 -15.07 24.56 -6.72
C LEU A 196 -16.41 24.90 -7.37
N SER A 197 -17.21 23.89 -7.69
CA SER A 197 -18.57 24.07 -8.24
C SER A 197 -19.49 24.81 -7.27
N GLU A 198 -19.46 24.45 -5.97
CA GLU A 198 -20.22 25.15 -4.92
C GLU A 198 -19.81 26.63 -4.79
N LEU A 199 -18.50 26.91 -4.82
CA LEU A 199 -17.98 28.28 -4.79
C LEU A 199 -18.35 29.07 -6.04
N GLN A 200 -18.34 28.45 -7.22
CA GLN A 200 -18.77 29.08 -8.46
C GLN A 200 -20.25 29.46 -8.41
N SER A 201 -21.12 28.56 -7.95
CA SER A 201 -22.55 28.84 -7.75
C SER A 201 -22.76 30.02 -6.79
N LYS A 202 -22.05 30.00 -5.65
CA LYS A 202 -22.15 31.08 -4.65
C LYS A 202 -21.65 32.42 -5.19
N ASN A 203 -20.60 32.42 -6.01
CA ASN A 203 -20.13 33.65 -6.66
C ASN A 203 -21.17 34.20 -7.65
N GLN A 204 -21.83 33.35 -8.44
CA GLN A 204 -22.91 33.80 -9.33
C GLN A 204 -24.09 34.39 -8.55
N GLU A 205 -24.48 33.79 -7.42
CA GLU A 205 -25.50 34.34 -6.53
C GLU A 205 -25.11 35.71 -5.96
N LEU A 206 -23.84 35.86 -5.54
CA LEU A 206 -23.33 37.13 -5.03
C LEU A 206 -23.29 38.20 -6.12
N GLU A 207 -22.88 37.86 -7.35
CA GLU A 207 -22.91 38.77 -8.49
C GLU A 207 -24.35 39.23 -8.79
N GLN A 208 -25.32 38.29 -8.83
CA GLN A 208 -26.73 38.63 -9.00
C GLN A 208 -27.23 39.57 -7.90
N LYS A 209 -26.94 39.27 -6.63
CA LYS A 209 -27.31 40.14 -5.51
C LYS A 209 -26.68 41.52 -5.62
N ASN A 210 -25.43 41.60 -6.07
CA ASN A 210 -24.73 42.87 -6.26
C ASN A 210 -25.38 43.70 -7.38
N THR A 211 -25.77 43.07 -8.50
CA THR A 211 -26.52 43.76 -9.57
C THR A 211 -27.89 44.27 -9.10
N GLN A 212 -28.61 43.50 -8.27
CA GLN A 212 -29.88 43.91 -7.68
C GLN A 212 -29.69 45.11 -6.73
N LEU A 213 -28.71 45.05 -5.83
CA LEU A 213 -28.39 46.14 -4.92
C LEU A 213 -27.97 47.40 -5.67
N ASN A 214 -27.17 47.27 -6.73
CA ASN A 214 -26.78 48.42 -7.55
C ASN A 214 -28.00 49.05 -8.26
N THR A 215 -28.93 48.22 -8.74
CA THR A 215 -30.19 48.70 -9.33
C THR A 215 -31.05 49.45 -8.31
N GLN A 216 -31.17 48.91 -7.08
CA GLN A 216 -31.87 49.57 -5.99
C GLN A 216 -31.21 50.90 -5.62
N LEU A 217 -29.88 50.95 -5.55
CA LEU A 217 -29.13 52.17 -5.27
C LEU A 217 -29.38 53.25 -6.34
N ILE A 218 -29.37 52.87 -7.62
CA ILE A 218 -29.71 53.79 -8.72
C ILE A 218 -31.15 54.30 -8.59
N SER A 219 -32.11 53.44 -8.22
CA SER A 219 -33.50 53.87 -8.03
C SER A 219 -33.67 54.82 -6.86
N ALA A 220 -33.03 54.54 -5.72
CA ALA A 220 -33.04 55.40 -4.54
C ALA A 220 -32.39 56.76 -4.85
N GLN A 221 -31.30 56.77 -5.63
CA GLN A 221 -30.67 58.02 -6.05
C GLN A 221 -31.61 58.88 -6.90
N LYS A 222 -32.35 58.27 -7.85
CA LYS A 222 -33.37 59.01 -8.63
C LYS A 222 -34.49 59.57 -7.76
N GLU A 223 -34.92 58.83 -6.75
CA GLU A 223 -35.94 59.30 -5.81
C GLU A 223 -35.44 60.48 -4.97
N ILE A 224 -34.19 60.41 -4.49
CA ILE A 224 -33.51 61.54 -3.81
C ILE A 224 -33.45 62.76 -4.72
N ASP A 225 -33.06 62.60 -5.99
CA ASP A 225 -32.97 63.71 -6.94
C ASP A 225 -34.35 64.36 -7.20
N SER A 226 -35.40 63.54 -7.31
CA SER A 226 -36.80 63.99 -7.44
C SER A 226 -37.29 64.75 -6.21
N LEU A 227 -37.05 64.20 -5.01
CA LEU A 227 -37.40 64.84 -3.75
C LEU A 227 -36.66 66.18 -3.57
N ASN A 228 -35.39 66.25 -3.96
CA ASN A 228 -34.62 67.50 -3.95
C ASN A 228 -35.21 68.54 -4.91
N ALA A 229 -35.59 68.15 -6.13
CA ALA A 229 -36.24 69.05 -7.08
C ALA A 229 -37.58 69.58 -6.51
N ASN A 230 -38.38 68.72 -5.89
CA ASN A 230 -39.62 69.11 -5.23
C ASN A 230 -39.40 70.04 -4.05
N ALA A 231 -38.38 69.78 -3.23
CA ALA A 231 -38.01 70.64 -2.11
C ALA A 231 -37.59 72.04 -2.58
N ILE A 232 -36.81 72.14 -3.65
CA ILE A 232 -36.43 73.42 -4.28
C ILE A 232 -37.66 74.18 -4.78
N SER A 233 -38.57 73.50 -5.50
CA SER A 233 -39.81 74.12 -6.00
C SER A 233 -40.73 74.60 -4.86
N SER A 234 -40.84 73.80 -3.80
CA SER A 234 -41.60 74.17 -2.60
C SER A 234 -40.98 75.38 -1.90
N ALA A 235 -39.65 75.41 -1.73
CA ALA A 235 -38.95 76.56 -1.18
C ALA A 235 -39.16 77.85 -1.99
N GLN A 236 -39.15 77.76 -3.34
CA GLN A 236 -39.48 78.90 -4.21
C GLN A 236 -40.93 79.36 -4.03
N THR A 237 -41.86 78.43 -3.88
CA THR A 237 -43.28 78.73 -3.63
C THR A 237 -43.44 79.45 -2.28
N VAL A 238 -42.80 78.97 -1.22
CA VAL A 238 -42.77 79.62 0.09
C VAL A 238 -42.22 81.04 -0.03
N GLN A 239 -41.08 81.23 -0.71
CA GLN A 239 -40.50 82.56 -0.91
C GLN A 239 -41.45 83.52 -1.68
N ASN A 240 -42.19 83.02 -2.66
CA ASN A 240 -43.19 83.81 -3.39
C ASN A 240 -44.39 84.17 -2.51
N LEU A 241 -44.85 83.25 -1.66
CA LEU A 241 -45.92 83.50 -0.70
C LEU A 241 -45.49 84.51 0.36
N GLU A 242 -44.25 84.43 0.86
CA GLU A 242 -43.68 85.42 1.80
C GLU A 242 -43.65 86.82 1.19
N LYS A 243 -43.20 86.96 -0.08
CA LYS A 243 -43.22 88.23 -0.81
C LYS A 243 -44.65 88.77 -0.98
N LEU A 244 -45.60 87.89 -1.30
CA LEU A 244 -47.01 88.27 -1.45
C LEU A 244 -47.60 88.72 -0.12
N ASN A 245 -47.33 88.00 0.97
CA ASN A 245 -47.75 88.38 2.32
C ASN A 245 -47.19 89.74 2.72
N ALA A 246 -45.88 89.99 2.51
CA ALA A 246 -45.28 91.29 2.80
C ALA A 246 -45.95 92.43 2.00
N LYS A 247 -46.32 92.17 0.74
CA LYS A 247 -47.07 93.14 -0.09
C LYS A 247 -48.49 93.39 0.46
N LEU A 248 -49.20 92.33 0.84
CA LEU A 248 -50.54 92.43 1.43
C LEU A 248 -50.52 93.14 2.78
N GLU A 249 -49.54 92.86 3.63
CA GLU A 249 -49.31 93.57 4.90
C GLU A 249 -49.07 95.07 4.66
N GLY A 250 -48.23 95.42 3.68
CA GLY A 250 -48.03 96.82 3.29
C GLY A 250 -49.31 97.50 2.79
N GLN A 251 -50.12 96.80 1.99
CA GLN A 251 -51.44 97.30 1.55
C GLN A 251 -52.43 97.45 2.71
N LEU A 252 -52.44 96.52 3.66
CA LEU A 252 -53.24 96.59 4.88
C LEU A 252 -52.83 97.79 5.73
N GLN A 253 -51.53 98.05 5.86
CA GLN A 253 -51.03 99.21 6.61
C GLN A 253 -51.41 100.54 5.94
N LEU A 254 -51.32 100.62 4.60
CA LEU A 254 -51.79 101.78 3.84
C LEU A 254 -53.29 102.00 3.99
N THR A 255 -54.10 100.96 3.83
CA THR A 255 -55.56 101.07 3.98
C THR A 255 -55.97 101.41 5.41
N THR A 256 -55.26 100.89 6.41
CA THR A 256 -55.46 101.25 7.82
C THR A 256 -55.10 102.72 8.07
N SER A 257 -53.98 103.20 7.52
CA SER A 257 -53.58 104.61 7.61
C SER A 257 -54.60 105.54 6.96
N SER A 258 -55.09 105.20 5.76
CA SER A 258 -56.14 105.96 5.08
C SER A 258 -57.47 105.92 5.85
N LEU A 259 -57.81 104.78 6.45
CA LEU A 259 -59.01 104.65 7.30
C LEU A 259 -58.90 105.54 8.54
N ASP A 260 -57.73 105.59 9.19
CA ASP A 260 -57.51 106.43 10.35
C ASP A 260 -57.52 107.93 9.98
N GLN A 261 -56.98 108.31 8.83
CA GLN A 261 -57.13 109.65 8.27
C GLN A 261 -58.61 110.00 8.04
N ALA A 262 -59.37 109.12 7.38
CA ALA A 262 -60.80 109.33 7.14
C ALA A 262 -61.60 109.45 8.45
N LYS A 263 -61.27 108.66 9.48
CA LYS A 263 -61.86 108.81 10.83
C LYS A 263 -61.50 110.16 11.46
N GLN A 264 -60.27 110.65 11.29
CA GLN A 264 -59.85 111.96 11.78
C GLN A 264 -60.58 113.10 11.05
N GLU A 265 -60.74 113.01 9.73
CA GLU A 265 -61.53 113.96 8.95
C GLU A 265 -63.02 113.94 9.35
N LEU A 266 -63.57 112.76 9.61
CA LEU A 266 -64.95 112.61 10.08
C LEU A 266 -65.15 113.23 11.48
N THR A 267 -64.20 113.04 12.40
CA THR A 267 -64.25 113.65 13.74
C THR A 267 -64.08 115.16 13.68
N ASN A 268 -63.16 115.67 12.85
CA ASN A 268 -63.02 117.10 12.58
C ASN A 268 -64.32 117.69 12.00
N SER A 269 -64.88 117.06 10.97
CA SER A 269 -66.15 117.48 10.37
C SER A 269 -67.30 117.45 11.38
N SER A 270 -67.36 116.45 12.25
CA SER A 270 -68.35 116.36 13.34
C SER A 270 -68.19 117.51 14.34
N GLN A 271 -66.96 117.89 14.69
CA GLN A 271 -66.71 119.08 15.52
C GLN A 271 -67.14 120.37 14.82
N THR A 272 -66.90 120.49 13.51
CA THR A 272 -67.36 121.63 12.72
C THR A 272 -68.89 121.70 12.70
N ILE A 273 -69.58 120.57 12.52
CA ILE A 273 -71.04 120.48 12.60
C ILE A 273 -71.54 120.94 13.98
N LEU A 274 -70.95 120.45 15.07
CA LEU A 274 -71.30 120.90 16.43
C LEU A 274 -71.09 122.41 16.61
N SER A 275 -70.01 122.98 16.06
CA SER A 275 -69.78 124.42 16.10
C SER A 275 -70.80 125.22 15.28
N LEU A 276 -71.22 124.70 14.12
CA LEU A 276 -72.27 125.29 13.29
C LEU A 276 -73.65 125.16 13.96
N GLU A 277 -73.95 124.06 14.65
CA GLU A 277 -75.17 123.91 15.45
C GLU A 277 -75.19 124.92 16.60
N LYS A 278 -74.05 125.12 17.28
CA LYS A 278 -73.91 126.16 18.29
C LYS A 278 -74.14 127.55 17.68
N LEU A 279 -73.51 127.87 16.55
CA LEU A 279 -73.73 129.14 15.85
C LEU A 279 -75.20 129.32 15.41
N LYS A 280 -75.86 128.25 14.96
CA LYS A 280 -77.27 128.25 14.58
C LYS A 280 -78.17 128.54 15.78
N THR A 281 -77.89 127.95 16.95
CA THR A 281 -78.64 128.24 18.18
C THR A 281 -78.43 129.67 18.66
N GLU A 282 -77.21 130.21 18.57
CA GLU A 282 -76.89 131.62 18.81
C GLU A 282 -77.65 132.55 17.83
N HIS A 283 -77.66 132.22 16.54
CA HIS A 283 -78.39 132.98 15.53
C HIS A 283 -79.91 132.92 15.74
N THR A 284 -80.43 131.77 16.19
CA THR A 284 -81.85 131.61 16.53
C THR A 284 -82.22 132.45 17.76
N THR A 285 -81.36 132.49 18.78
CA THR A 285 -81.57 133.35 19.95
C THR A 285 -81.49 134.83 19.58
N LEU A 286 -80.57 135.21 18.69
CA LEU A 286 -80.50 136.57 18.16
C LEU A 286 -81.76 136.95 17.39
N ILE A 287 -82.22 136.10 16.45
CA ILE A 287 -83.48 136.32 15.71
C ILE A 287 -84.66 136.46 16.67
N ASN A 288 -84.76 135.59 17.68
CA ASN A 288 -85.83 135.68 18.68
C ASN A 288 -85.75 136.98 19.49
N SER A 289 -84.54 137.44 19.84
CA SER A 289 -84.35 138.75 20.51
C SER A 289 -84.75 139.91 19.61
N MET A 290 -84.41 139.86 18.30
CA MET A 290 -84.80 140.86 17.31
C MET A 290 -86.31 140.85 17.07
N GLN A 291 -86.94 139.67 16.96
CA GLN A 291 -88.39 139.54 16.85
C GLN A 291 -89.10 140.10 18.09
N ASN A 292 -88.56 139.88 19.28
CA ASN A 292 -89.08 140.46 20.51
C ASN A 292 -88.91 142.00 20.54
N ALA A 293 -87.76 142.52 20.10
CA ALA A 293 -87.54 143.95 19.98
C ALA A 293 -88.49 144.60 18.96
N VAL A 294 -88.74 143.94 17.82
CA VAL A 294 -89.74 144.38 16.82
C VAL A 294 -91.16 144.31 17.38
N LYS A 295 -91.51 143.26 18.13
CA LYS A 295 -92.82 143.18 18.80
C LYS A 295 -93.03 144.31 19.81
N GLU A 296 -92.03 144.61 20.63
CA GLU A 296 -92.07 145.76 21.56
C GLU A 296 -92.21 147.07 20.80
N LYS A 297 -91.44 147.27 19.72
CA LYS A 297 -91.51 148.51 18.94
C LYS A 297 -92.82 148.66 18.17
N ASN A 298 -93.42 147.57 17.71
CA ASN A 298 -94.77 147.56 17.16
C ASN A 298 -95.83 147.88 18.22
N LYS A 299 -95.66 147.41 19.45
CA LYS A 299 -96.56 147.73 20.57
C LYS A 299 -96.48 149.21 20.94
N GLU A 300 -95.29 149.79 20.89
CA GLU A 300 -95.06 151.23 21.08
C GLU A 300 -95.68 152.08 19.96
N LEU A 301 -95.52 151.64 18.71
CA LEU A 301 -96.15 152.28 17.53
C LEU A 301 -97.68 152.17 17.56
N GLU A 302 -98.24 151.03 17.98
CA GLU A 302 -99.68 150.86 18.16
C GLU A 302 -100.20 151.78 19.27
N GLY A 303 -99.44 151.95 20.36
CA GLY A 303 -99.73 152.93 21.40
C GLY A 303 -99.69 154.38 20.90
N GLN A 304 -98.78 154.71 19.98
CA GLN A 304 -98.75 156.02 19.32
C GLN A 304 -99.96 156.20 18.37
N ARG A 305 -100.36 155.16 17.63
CA ARG A 305 -101.51 155.19 16.73
C ARG A 305 -102.82 155.45 17.48
N VAL A 306 -103.06 154.73 18.58
CA VAL A 306 -104.23 154.94 19.46
C VAL A 306 -104.27 156.36 20.04
N ARG A 307 -103.10 156.96 20.31
CA ARG A 307 -102.99 158.33 20.81
C ARG A 307 -103.33 159.36 19.73
N ILE A 308 -102.95 159.10 18.47
CA ILE A 308 -103.30 159.92 17.31
C ILE A 308 -104.80 159.81 17.03
N ASP A 309 -105.38 158.62 17.06
CA ASP A 309 -106.82 158.40 16.83
C ASP A 309 -107.67 159.16 17.86
N ARG A 310 -107.22 159.22 19.13
CA ARG A 310 -107.87 159.98 20.20
C ARG A 310 -107.81 161.51 20.00
N LEU A 311 -106.71 162.02 19.43
CA LEU A 311 -106.54 163.45 19.11
C LEU A 311 -107.36 163.88 17.89
N ILE A 312 -107.64 162.97 16.96
CA ILE A 312 -108.54 163.22 15.83
C ILE A 312 -110.00 163.28 16.33
N GLU A 313 -110.37 162.43 17.28
CA GLU A 313 -111.71 162.41 17.87
C GLU A 313 -112.00 163.64 18.75
N GLU A 314 -111.01 164.14 19.50
CA GLU A 314 -111.10 165.39 20.26
C GLU A 314 -111.25 166.64 19.37
N ASN A 315 -110.52 166.71 18.24
CA ASN A 315 -110.63 167.85 17.32
C ASN A 315 -111.96 167.87 16.56
N THR A 316 -112.57 166.71 16.31
CA THR A 316 -113.85 166.62 15.60
C THR A 316 -115.02 167.12 16.47
N ASN A 317 -114.92 166.99 17.80
CA ASN A 317 -115.93 167.46 18.74
C ASN A 317 -115.87 168.98 19.02
N LEU A 318 -114.75 169.65 18.71
CA LEU A 318 -114.59 171.10 18.90
C LEU A 318 -115.25 171.95 17.79
N ILE A 319 -115.54 171.38 16.60
CA ILE A 319 -116.03 172.15 15.44
C ILE A 319 -117.56 172.33 15.42
N LYS A 320 -118.36 171.52 16.14
CA LYS A 320 -119.84 171.56 16.00
C LYS A 320 -120.62 172.32 17.09
N ASN A 321 -119.98 172.83 18.15
CA ASN A 321 -120.66 173.53 19.25
C ASN A 321 -120.24 175.01 19.40
N THR A 322 -120.41 175.84 18.36
CA THR A 322 -120.38 177.30 18.51
C THR A 322 -121.60 177.96 17.85
N PRO A 323 -122.42 178.75 18.58
CA PRO A 323 -123.65 179.39 18.09
C PRO A 323 -123.44 180.75 17.40
N MET A 324 -124.45 181.15 16.63
CA MET A 324 -124.62 182.37 15.80
C MET A 324 -124.01 183.69 16.34
N LYS A 325 -123.37 184.42 15.42
CA LYS A 325 -123.83 185.75 14.97
C LYS A 325 -123.71 185.84 13.45
#